data_AF-A0A261U6X6-F1
#
_entry.id   AF-A0A261U6X6-F1
#
_cell.length_a   1.000
_cell.length_b   1.000
_cell.length_c   1.000
_cell.angle_alpha   90.00
_cell.angle_beta   90.00
_cell.angle_gamma   90.00
#
_symmetry.space_group_name_H-M   'P 1'
#
loop_
_entity.id
_entity.type
_entity.pdbx_description
1 polymer ?
#
loop_
_entity_poly.entity_id
_entity_poly.type
_entity_poly.pdbx_seq_one_letter_code
_entity_poly.pdbx_strand_id
1 'polypeptide(L)' 'MAIFKLTERSTGRAMVVRAKCLSCARAVAVENAGPEGTRVWRDSALSTVELIRENDKTGLILKSE' A
#
# COMPACT_ATOMS: atom_id res chain seq x y z
N MET A 1 -13.57 0.59 -1.27
CA MET A 1 -12.31 0.93 -1.96
C MET A 1 -11.25 -0.06 -1.51
N ALA A 2 -10.40 -0.52 -2.43
CA ALA A 2 -9.39 -1.53 -2.10
C ALA A 2 -8.31 -0.95 -1.17
N ILE A 3 -7.74 -1.81 -0.35
CA ILE A 3 -6.64 -1.50 0.57
C ILE A 3 -5.38 -2.14 -0.01
N PHE A 4 -4.35 -1.32 -0.19
CA PHE A 4 -3.04 -1.73 -0.67
C PHE A 4 -1.99 -1.45 0.41
N LYS A 5 -1.00 -2.34 0.50
CA LYS A 5 0.21 -2.13 1.29
C LYS A 5 1.37 -1.91 0.34
N LEU A 6 2.09 -0.81 0.53
CA LEU A 6 3.38 -0.58 -0.10
C LEU A 6 4.48 -0.96 0.89
N THR A 7 5.55 -1.56 0.42
CA THR A 7 6.71 -1.91 1.27
C THR A 7 8.00 -1.54 0.56
N GLU A 8 8.81 -0.72 1.21
CA GLU A 8 10.16 -0.36 0.79
C GLU A 8 11.06 -1.59 0.95
N ARG A 9 11.80 -1.93 -0.11
CA ARG A 9 12.62 -3.15 -0.15
C ARG A 9 13.90 -3.04 0.69
N SER A 10 14.47 -1.84 0.81
CA SER A 10 15.74 -1.60 1.51
C SER A 10 15.60 -1.64 3.03
N THR A 11 14.56 -1.00 3.57
CA THR A 11 14.37 -0.81 5.02
C THR A 11 13.24 -1.65 5.60
N GLY A 12 12.35 -2.20 4.74
CA GLY A 12 11.12 -2.87 5.16
C GLY A 12 10.02 -1.93 5.64
N ARG A 13 10.20 -0.61 5.56
CA ARG A 13 9.15 0.37 5.90
C ARG A 13 7.92 0.13 5.03
N ALA A 14 6.74 0.23 5.62
CA ALA A 14 5.48 -0.01 4.92
C ALA A 14 4.49 1.12 5.11
N MET A 15 3.65 1.32 4.09
CA MET A 15 2.54 2.27 4.09
C MET A 15 1.28 1.53 3.64
N VAL A 16 0.15 1.81 4.29
CA VAL A 16 -1.16 1.26 3.90
C VAL A 16 -2.00 2.39 3.34
N VAL A 17 -2.52 2.21 2.12
CA VAL A 17 -3.30 3.22 1.40
C VAL A 17 -4.60 2.62 0.87
N ARG A 18 -5.63 3.46 0.77
CA ARG A 18 -6.88 3.14 0.08
C ARG A 18 -6.80 3.66 -1.34
N ALA A 19 -6.98 2.81 -2.34
CA ALA A 19 -6.89 3.20 -3.74
C ALA A 19 -7.81 2.36 -4.64
N LYS A 20 -7.94 2.76 -5.91
CA LYS A 20 -8.75 2.02 -6.90
C LYS A 20 -7.96 0.91 -7.61
N CYS A 21 -6.63 1.03 -7.69
CA CYS A 21 -5.73 0.06 -8.32
C CYS A 21 -4.29 0.23 -7.80
N LEU A 22 -3.38 -0.64 -8.24
CA LEU A 22 -1.95 -0.60 -7.88
C LEU A 22 -1.29 0.74 -8.26
N SER A 23 -1.58 1.28 -9.44
CA SER A 23 -1.01 2.56 -9.89
C SER A 23 -1.52 3.73 -9.03
N CYS A 24 -2.80 3.74 -8.69
CA CYS A 24 -3.37 4.73 -7.76
C CYS A 24 -2.75 4.61 -6.36
N ALA A 25 -2.46 3.40 -5.90
CA ALA A 25 -1.81 3.20 -4.60
C ALA A 25 -0.42 3.83 -4.56
N ARG A 26 0.37 3.71 -5.64
CA ARG A 26 1.67 4.40 -5.77
C ARG A 26 1.51 5.92 -5.81
N ALA A 27 0.55 6.43 -6.58
CA ALA A 27 0.31 7.87 -6.66
C ALA A 27 0.00 8.46 -5.27
N VAL A 28 -0.92 7.85 -4.53
CA VAL A 28 -1.27 8.27 -3.16
C VAL A 28 -0.05 8.21 -2.23
N ALA A 29 0.75 7.15 -2.32
CA ALA A 29 1.96 7.02 -1.50
C ALA A 29 3.02 8.09 -1.82
N VAL A 30 3.15 8.48 -3.09
CA VAL A 30 4.03 9.57 -3.51
C VAL A 30 3.51 10.93 -3.04
N GLU A 31 2.22 11.20 -3.21
CA GLU A 31 1.58 12.46 -2.79
C GLU A 31 1.70 12.72 -1.28
N ASN A 32 1.68 11.65 -0.48
CA ASN A 32 1.73 11.74 0.98
C ASN A 32 3.14 11.53 1.55
N ALA A 33 4.15 11.34 0.70
CA ALA A 33 5.53 11.18 1.14
C ALA A 33 6.32 12.49 1.07
N GLY A 34 7.28 12.64 1.98
CA GLY A 34 8.33 13.65 1.82
C GLY A 34 9.24 13.37 0.62
N PRO A 35 10.22 14.26 0.34
CA PRO A 35 11.12 14.14 -0.80
C PRO A 35 11.86 12.79 -0.85
N GLU A 36 12.30 12.29 0.31
CA GLU A 36 13.00 11.01 0.44
C GLU A 36 12.11 9.81 0.07
N GLY A 37 10.84 9.84 0.49
CA GLY A 37 9.88 8.76 0.22
C GLY A 37 9.34 8.80 -1.21
N THR A 38 9.29 9.98 -1.83
CA THR A 38 8.80 10.14 -3.22
C THR A 38 9.58 9.26 -4.20
N ARG A 39 10.92 9.22 -4.10
CA ARG A 39 11.76 8.38 -4.95
C ARG A 39 11.49 6.89 -4.74
N VAL A 40 11.32 6.48 -3.48
CA VAL A 40 11.10 5.08 -3.09
C VAL A 40 9.75 4.56 -3.58
N TRP A 41 8.67 5.33 -3.37
CA TRP A 41 7.30 4.88 -3.71
C TRP A 41 7.01 4.93 -5.20
N ARG A 42 7.67 5.83 -5.93
CA ARG A 42 7.53 5.96 -7.38
C ARG A 42 8.18 4.79 -8.13
N ASP A 43 9.30 4.26 -7.62
CA ASP A 43 10.07 3.21 -8.29
C ASP A 43 9.65 1.79 -7.84
N SER A 44 9.27 0.94 -8.81
CA SER A 44 8.89 -0.45 -8.56
C SER A 44 10.06 -1.36 -8.21
N ALA A 45 11.29 -0.97 -8.55
CA ALA A 45 12.50 -1.64 -8.13
C ALA A 45 12.82 -1.38 -6.65
N LEU A 46 12.32 -0.28 -6.07
CA LEU A 46 12.59 0.11 -4.68
C LEU A 46 11.43 -0.21 -3.72
N SER A 47 10.22 -0.40 -4.23
CA SER A 47 9.04 -0.71 -3.41
C SER A 47 8.08 -1.70 -4.07
N THR A 48 7.46 -2.55 -3.26
CA THR A 48 6.36 -3.44 -3.67
C THR A 48 5.00 -2.81 -3.38
N VAL A 49 3.96 -3.27 -4.08
CA VAL A 49 2.57 -2.92 -3.79
C VAL A 49 1.76 -4.22 -3.79
N GLU A 50 1.08 -4.48 -2.69
CA GLU A 50 0.30 -5.70 -2.48
C GLU A 50 -1.15 -5.32 -2.18
N LEU A 51 -2.09 -6.01 -2.83
CA LEU A 51 -3.50 -5.90 -2.50
C LEU A 51 -3.74 -6.65 -1.19
N ILE A 52 -4.11 -5.92 -0.14
CA ILE A 52 -4.46 -6.51 1.17
C ILE A 52 -5.93 -6.89 1.20
N ARG A 53 -6.79 -6.05 0.62
CA ARG A 53 -8.22 -6.28 0.57
C ARG A 53 -8.84 -5.62 -0.64
N GLU A 54 -9.57 -6.39 -1.45
CA GLU A 54 -10.25 -5.87 -2.64
C GLU A 54 -11.38 -4.89 -2.28
N ASN A 55 -12.13 -5.22 -1.23
CA ASN A 55 -13.35 -4.50 -0.85
C ASN A 55 -13.30 -4.14 0.63
N ASP A 56 -13.67 -2.91 0.99
CA ASP A 56 -13.72 -2.44 2.39
C ASP A 56 -14.88 -3.04 3.21
N LYS A 57 -15.45 -4.15 2.77
CA LYS A 57 -16.47 -4.84 3.57
C LYS A 57 -15.82 -5.33 4.86
N THR A 58 -16.42 -5.00 5.99
CA THR A 58 -16.00 -5.45 7.32
C THR A 58 -16.15 -6.97 7.39
N GLY A 59 -15.07 -7.72 7.16
CA GLY A 59 -15.05 -9.16 7.41
C GLY A 59 -15.09 -9.41 8.91
N LEU A 60 -16.16 -10.04 9.41
CA LEU A 60 -16.20 -10.59 10.75
C LEU A 60 -15.22 -11.77 10.80
N ILE A 61 -14.18 -11.66 11.64
CA ILE A 61 -13.35 -12.82 11.97
C ILE A 61 -14.13 -13.62 13.00
N LEU A 62 -14.83 -14.67 12.55
CA LEU A 62 -15.36 -15.67 13.46
C LEU A 62 -14.17 -16.52 13.92
N LYS A 63 -13.80 -16.42 15.20
CA LYS A 63 -12.92 -17.41 15.82
C LYS A 63 -13.72 -18.70 15.93
N SER A 64 -13.27 -19.75 15.26
CA SER A 64 -13.70 -21.11 15.57
C SER A 64 -13.06 -21.51 16.89
N GLU A 65 -13.87 -21.92 17.86
CA GLU A 65 -13.41 -22.59 19.08
C GLU A 65 -12.82 -23.96 18.78
#